data_AF-A0AAW9QH17-F1
#
_entry.id   AF-A0AAW9QH17-F1
#
_cell.length_a   1.000
_cell.length_b   1.000
_cell.length_c   1.000
_cell.angle_alpha   90.00
_cell.angle_beta   90.00
_cell.angle_gamma   90.00
#
_symmetry.space_group_name_H-M   'P 1'
#
loop_
_entity.id
_entity.type
_entity.pdbx_description
1 polymer ?
#
loop_
_entity_poly.entity_id
_entity_poly.type
_entity_poly.pdbx_seq_one_letter_code
_entity_poly.pdbx_strand_id
1 'polypeptide(L)'
;MNVRRQYSLPNCLLVLDGLTDDFAPPADGRPVLSIVTNAECRFVGVPKILQGGRVFLENLANAVSSYAQECLSGIRHPIDPETKPDHVYLEKAEDHLHRLVWYPSPDLNEPENPVKIEITTVQLFDLVEAIDQFFADNRTLPDLTLKIQPVSRRYRPVEESAAGRAVPFLAGVGSLALCALLFSLIPVPRIEKPVDKPVAAPTPAPTLPNRAP
;
A
#
# COMPACT_ATOMS: atom_id res chain seq x y z
N MET A 1 5.96 -23.88 27.36
CA MET A 1 4.76 -24.71 27.08
C MET A 1 4.48 -24.73 25.57
N ASN A 2 3.79 -25.75 25.02
CA ASN A 2 3.36 -25.75 23.61
C ASN A 2 2.10 -24.88 23.43
N VAL A 3 2.06 -24.09 22.37
CA VAL A 3 0.91 -23.25 21.99
C VAL A 3 0.60 -23.45 20.51
N ARG A 4 -0.70 -23.49 20.21
CA ARG A 4 -1.23 -23.54 18.86
C ARG A 4 -2.03 -22.28 18.56
N ARG A 5 -1.88 -21.75 17.36
CA ARG A 5 -2.63 -20.62 16.79
C ARG A 5 -3.26 -21.05 15.48
N GLN A 6 -4.48 -20.60 15.24
CA GLN A 6 -5.25 -20.97 14.05
C GLN A 6 -5.94 -19.72 13.50
N TYR A 7 -5.77 -19.51 12.20
CA TYR A 7 -6.44 -18.49 11.42
C TYR A 7 -7.30 -19.23 10.38
N SER A 8 -8.60 -19.35 10.68
CA SER A 8 -9.52 -20.25 9.98
C SER A 8 -10.52 -19.44 9.16
N LEU A 9 -10.30 -19.39 7.85
CA LEU A 9 -11.22 -18.79 6.89
C LEU A 9 -11.95 -19.87 6.07
N PRO A 10 -13.01 -19.52 5.32
CA PRO A 10 -13.84 -20.51 4.63
C PRO A 10 -13.06 -21.44 3.68
N ASN A 11 -12.03 -20.94 2.99
CA ASN A 11 -11.26 -21.72 2.01
C ASN A 11 -9.76 -21.84 2.34
N CYS A 12 -9.30 -21.24 3.43
CA CYS A 12 -7.91 -21.27 3.87
C CYS A 12 -7.81 -21.48 5.39
N LEU A 13 -6.96 -22.39 5.83
CA LEU A 13 -6.62 -22.59 7.23
C LEU A 13 -5.10 -22.50 7.41
N LEU A 14 -4.65 -21.51 8.18
CA LEU A 14 -3.28 -21.33 8.61
C LEU A 14 -3.15 -21.75 10.08
N VAL A 15 -2.32 -22.75 10.37
CA VAL A 15 -2.07 -23.27 11.72
C VAL A 15 -0.61 -23.09 12.08
N LEU A 16 -0.34 -22.49 13.23
CA LEU A 16 1.00 -22.33 13.78
C LEU A 16 1.10 -23.09 15.09
N ASP A 17 2.04 -24.02 15.15
CA ASP A 17 2.45 -24.71 16.37
C ASP A 17 3.80 -24.15 16.82
N GLY A 18 3.93 -23.97 18.12
CA GLY A 18 5.10 -23.31 18.65
C GLY A 18 5.25 -23.42 20.16
N LEU A 19 6.27 -22.73 20.65
CA LEU A 19 6.60 -22.65 22.07
C LEU A 19 6.36 -21.26 22.61
N THR A 20 6.03 -21.21 23.89
CA THR A 20 5.97 -19.98 24.66
C THR A 20 7.34 -19.55 25.14
N ASP A 21 7.54 -18.25 25.16
CA ASP A 21 8.60 -17.66 25.97
C ASP A 21 8.08 -17.54 27.42
N ASP A 22 8.68 -18.31 28.34
CA ASP A 22 8.31 -18.31 29.76
C ASP A 22 8.85 -17.05 30.48
N PHE A 23 9.68 -16.22 29.83
CA PHE A 23 10.22 -14.98 30.41
C PHE A 23 9.29 -13.77 30.24
N ALA A 24 8.25 -13.86 29.42
CA ALA A 24 7.28 -12.77 29.22
C ALA A 24 6.03 -12.99 30.11
N PRO A 25 5.74 -12.12 31.08
CA PRO A 25 4.54 -12.27 31.91
C PRO A 25 3.27 -12.17 31.04
N PRO A 26 2.31 -13.10 31.19
CA PRO A 26 1.08 -13.07 30.42
C PRO A 26 0.22 -11.90 30.90
N ALA A 27 0.29 -10.76 30.20
CA ALA A 27 -0.47 -9.57 30.57
C ALA A 27 -2.00 -9.80 30.62
N ASP A 28 -2.51 -10.74 29.83
CA ASP A 28 -3.96 -11.05 29.69
C ASP A 28 -4.27 -12.56 29.81
N GLY A 29 -3.38 -13.35 30.45
CA GLY A 29 -3.57 -14.80 30.61
C GLY A 29 -3.42 -15.64 29.33
N ARG A 30 -3.31 -15.02 28.14
CA ARG A 30 -3.03 -15.71 26.87
C ARG A 30 -1.51 -15.81 26.64
N PRO A 31 -0.96 -17.02 26.48
CA PRO A 31 0.48 -17.21 26.29
C PRO A 31 0.95 -16.68 24.94
N VAL A 32 2.15 -16.10 24.88
CA VAL A 32 2.77 -15.61 23.64
C VAL A 32 3.44 -16.77 22.90
N LEU A 33 3.21 -16.91 21.59
CA LEU A 33 3.95 -17.85 20.74
C LEU A 33 5.17 -17.11 20.19
N SER A 34 6.38 -17.47 20.63
CA SER A 34 7.63 -16.80 20.24
C SER A 34 8.48 -17.64 19.29
N ILE A 35 8.36 -18.97 19.34
CA ILE A 35 9.12 -19.89 18.49
C ILE A 35 8.13 -20.75 17.71
N VAL A 36 8.23 -20.74 16.37
CA VAL A 36 7.46 -21.65 15.50
C VAL A 36 8.20 -22.97 15.40
N THR A 37 7.53 -24.05 15.75
CA THR A 37 8.00 -25.42 15.46
C THR A 37 7.43 -25.93 14.15
N ASN A 38 6.22 -25.51 13.79
CA ASN A 38 5.54 -25.93 12.57
C ASN A 38 4.51 -24.87 12.13
N ALA A 39 4.45 -24.61 10.82
CA ALA A 39 3.47 -23.77 10.18
C ALA A 39 2.82 -24.57 9.05
N GLU A 40 1.49 -24.68 9.08
CA GLU A 40 0.70 -25.41 8.09
C GLU A 40 -0.29 -24.49 7.39
N CYS A 41 -0.35 -24.56 6.07
CA CYS A 41 -1.35 -23.89 5.24
C CYS A 41 -2.14 -24.91 4.44
N ARG A 42 -3.47 -24.85 4.57
CA ARG A 42 -4.42 -25.81 3.98
C ARG A 42 -5.50 -25.07 3.20
N PHE A 43 -5.86 -25.62 2.04
CA PHE A 43 -6.93 -25.06 1.20
C PHE A 43 -8.05 -26.08 1.01
N VAL A 44 -9.30 -25.60 0.98
CA VAL A 44 -10.46 -26.46 0.73
C VAL A 44 -10.40 -27.05 -0.67
N GLY A 45 -10.61 -28.36 -0.82
CA GLY A 45 -10.59 -29.04 -2.12
C GLY A 45 -9.19 -29.29 -2.69
N VAL A 46 -8.13 -28.88 -1.98
CA VAL A 46 -6.73 -29.18 -2.35
C VAL A 46 -6.19 -30.24 -1.37
N PRO A 47 -5.76 -31.42 -1.84
CA PRO A 47 -5.29 -32.49 -0.96
C PRO A 47 -3.89 -32.24 -0.37
N LYS A 48 -3.10 -31.34 -0.98
CA LYS A 48 -1.75 -31.00 -0.54
C LYS A 48 -1.78 -29.98 0.60
N ILE A 49 -0.93 -30.20 1.59
CA ILE A 49 -0.70 -29.30 2.72
C ILE A 49 0.68 -28.69 2.53
N LEU A 50 0.79 -27.37 2.66
CA LEU A 50 2.09 -26.72 2.76
C LEU A 50 2.49 -26.67 4.23
N GLN A 51 3.65 -27.21 4.54
CA GLN A 51 4.08 -27.38 5.93
C GLN A 51 5.56 -27.07 6.05
N GLY A 52 5.94 -26.15 6.92
CA GLY A 52 7.34 -25.79 7.12
C GLY A 52 7.58 -25.08 8.44
N GLY A 53 8.81 -24.60 8.64
CA GLY A 53 9.19 -23.87 9.85
C GLY A 53 8.90 -22.37 9.76
N ARG A 54 9.59 -21.60 10.60
CA ARG A 54 9.54 -20.14 10.59
C ARG A 54 9.93 -19.55 9.22
N VAL A 55 11.00 -20.04 8.60
CA VAL A 55 11.50 -19.51 7.31
C VAL A 55 10.44 -19.67 6.21
N PHE A 56 9.81 -20.85 6.12
CA PHE A 56 8.66 -21.07 5.25
C PHE A 56 7.53 -20.06 5.51
N LEU A 57 7.13 -19.84 6.77
CA LEU A 57 6.06 -18.89 7.10
C LEU A 57 6.41 -17.46 6.65
N GLU A 58 7.65 -17.02 6.90
CA GLU A 58 8.14 -15.71 6.48
C GLU A 58 8.12 -15.56 4.95
N ASN A 59 8.60 -16.57 4.24
CA ASN A 59 8.62 -16.58 2.78
C ASN A 59 7.21 -16.64 2.18
N LEU A 60 6.30 -17.41 2.78
CA LEU A 60 4.89 -17.45 2.39
C LEU A 60 4.24 -16.08 2.54
N ALA A 61 4.42 -15.42 3.69
CA ALA A 61 3.92 -14.08 3.94
C ALA A 61 4.45 -13.04 2.94
N ASN A 62 5.77 -13.07 2.68
CA ASN A 62 6.39 -12.18 1.70
C ASN A 62 5.87 -12.44 0.27
N ALA A 63 5.71 -13.70 -0.12
CA ALA A 63 5.22 -14.09 -1.44
C ALA A 63 3.77 -13.68 -1.65
N VAL A 64 2.89 -13.93 -0.68
CA VAL A 64 1.47 -13.57 -0.73
C VAL A 64 1.29 -12.06 -0.77
N SER A 65 2.01 -11.31 0.06
CA SER A 65 1.97 -9.84 0.03
C SER A 65 2.45 -9.28 -1.31
N SER A 66 3.60 -9.77 -1.82
CA SER A 66 4.13 -9.33 -3.11
C SER A 66 3.16 -9.62 -4.26
N TYR A 67 2.55 -10.81 -4.25
CA TYR A 67 1.61 -11.23 -5.27
C TYR A 67 0.29 -10.47 -5.20
N ALA A 68 -0.23 -10.20 -4.00
CA ALA A 68 -1.41 -9.37 -3.79
C ALA A 68 -1.18 -7.95 -4.33
N GLN A 69 0.00 -7.37 -4.08
CA GLN A 69 0.36 -6.07 -4.64
C GLN A 69 0.46 -6.09 -6.17
N GLU A 70 0.99 -7.15 -6.78
CA GLU A 70 0.97 -7.32 -8.24
C GLU A 70 -0.46 -7.37 -8.78
N CYS A 71 -1.34 -8.14 -8.14
CA CYS A 71 -2.75 -8.26 -8.54
C CYS A 71 -3.49 -6.93 -8.44
N LEU A 72 -3.25 -6.15 -7.39
CA LEU A 72 -3.92 -4.86 -7.15
C LEU A 72 -3.34 -3.72 -8.00
N SER A 73 -2.03 -3.74 -8.27
CA SER A 73 -1.35 -2.68 -9.02
C SER A 73 -1.35 -2.92 -10.54
N GLY A 74 -1.56 -4.16 -10.99
CA GLY A 74 -1.36 -4.57 -12.38
C GLY A 74 0.11 -4.52 -12.83
N ILE A 75 1.05 -4.30 -11.90
CA ILE A 75 2.48 -4.21 -12.17
C ILE A 75 3.15 -5.50 -11.71
N ARG A 76 3.79 -6.19 -12.64
CA ARG A 76 4.55 -7.40 -12.31
C ARG A 76 5.71 -7.08 -11.38
N HIS A 77 5.81 -7.80 -10.28
CA HIS A 77 6.99 -7.72 -9.42
C HIS A 77 8.11 -8.56 -10.06
N PRO A 78 9.34 -8.05 -10.19
CA PRO A 78 10.46 -8.92 -10.56
C PRO A 78 10.61 -9.99 -9.48
N ILE A 79 10.38 -11.25 -9.86
CA ILE A 79 10.72 -12.40 -9.01
C ILE A 79 12.23 -12.47 -9.04
N ASP A 80 12.89 -12.07 -7.96
CA ASP A 80 14.33 -12.27 -7.83
C ASP A 80 14.55 -13.78 -7.64
N PRO A 81 15.27 -14.47 -8.54
CA PRO A 81 15.52 -15.90 -8.43
C PRO A 81 16.56 -16.21 -7.34
N GLU A 82 16.60 -15.44 -6.25
CA GLU A 82 17.45 -15.72 -5.11
C GLU A 82 17.04 -17.08 -4.52
N THR A 83 17.95 -18.04 -4.65
CA THR A 83 17.95 -19.36 -4.01
C THR A 83 18.03 -19.20 -2.49
N LYS A 84 16.95 -18.73 -1.87
CA LYS A 84 16.76 -18.73 -0.43
C LYS A 84 16.23 -20.10 0.01
N PRO A 85 16.61 -20.58 1.21
CA PRO A 85 15.97 -21.74 1.81
C PRO A 85 14.46 -21.52 1.94
N ASP A 86 13.67 -22.58 1.78
CA ASP A 86 12.20 -22.53 1.80
C ASP A 86 11.60 -21.47 0.85
N HIS A 87 12.12 -21.35 -0.38
CA HIS A 87 11.64 -20.34 -1.32
C HIS A 87 10.16 -20.58 -1.70
N VAL A 88 9.34 -19.52 -1.58
CA VAL A 88 7.92 -19.54 -1.94
C VAL A 88 7.66 -18.41 -2.94
N TYR A 89 6.92 -18.70 -4.00
CA TYR A 89 6.39 -17.67 -4.89
C TYR A 89 4.97 -18.02 -5.37
N LEU A 90 4.24 -17.00 -5.81
CA LEU A 90 2.98 -17.14 -6.51
C LEU A 90 3.11 -16.62 -7.93
N GLU A 91 2.50 -17.32 -8.87
CA GLU A 91 2.38 -16.90 -10.26
C GLU A 91 0.93 -16.98 -10.72
N LYS A 92 0.55 -16.11 -11.66
CA LYS A 92 -0.73 -16.25 -12.35
C LYS A 92 -0.67 -17.48 -13.25
N ALA A 93 -1.62 -18.40 -13.09
CA ALA A 93 -1.78 -19.55 -13.96
C ALA A 93 -2.82 -19.22 -15.05
N GLU A 94 -3.94 -19.93 -15.08
CA GLU A 94 -5.06 -19.71 -15.99
C GLU A 94 -6.16 -18.87 -15.32
N ASP A 95 -6.88 -18.03 -16.06
CA ASP A 95 -8.07 -17.28 -15.60
C ASP A 95 -8.04 -16.82 -14.12
N HIS A 96 -8.86 -17.47 -13.27
CA HIS A 96 -9.07 -17.22 -11.84
C HIS A 96 -8.27 -18.19 -10.95
N LEU A 97 -7.24 -18.82 -11.52
CA LEU A 97 -6.32 -19.73 -10.84
C LEU A 97 -4.96 -19.07 -10.66
N HIS A 98 -4.40 -19.32 -9.49
CA HIS A 98 -3.10 -18.86 -9.05
C HIS A 98 -2.30 -20.07 -8.64
N ARG A 99 -1.02 -20.12 -9.02
CA ARG A 99 -0.15 -21.22 -8.64
C ARG A 99 0.78 -20.77 -7.54
N LEU A 100 0.67 -21.44 -6.40
CA LEU A 100 1.56 -21.33 -5.26
C LEU A 100 2.63 -22.43 -5.39
N VAL A 101 3.89 -22.01 -5.45
CA VAL A 101 5.04 -22.91 -5.59
C VAL A 101 5.94 -22.72 -4.37
N TRP A 102 6.23 -23.83 -3.70
CA TRP A 102 7.17 -23.88 -2.58
C TRP A 102 8.30 -24.87 -2.88
N TYR A 103 9.54 -24.43 -2.67
CA TYR A 103 10.75 -25.23 -2.72
C TYR A 103 11.20 -25.46 -1.27
N PRO A 104 10.92 -26.64 -0.70
CA PRO A 104 11.38 -26.97 0.64
C PRO A 104 12.90 -26.91 0.71
N SER A 105 13.44 -26.45 1.83
CA SER A 105 14.88 -26.55 2.08
C SER A 105 15.35 -28.00 1.92
N PRO A 106 16.50 -28.23 1.25
CA PRO A 106 16.96 -29.59 0.97
C PRO A 106 17.29 -30.33 2.27
N ASP A 107 16.53 -31.37 2.58
CA ASP A 107 16.97 -32.40 3.50
C ASP A 107 18.05 -33.24 2.81
N LEU A 108 19.11 -33.59 3.54
CA LEU A 108 20.33 -34.25 3.04
C LEU A 108 20.09 -35.57 2.27
N ASN A 109 18.87 -36.10 2.22
CA ASN A 109 18.55 -37.44 1.77
C ASN A 109 17.44 -37.56 0.70
N GLU A 110 16.74 -36.49 0.31
CA GLU A 110 15.69 -36.58 -0.73
C GLU A 110 15.80 -35.50 -1.81
N PRO A 111 15.65 -35.87 -3.10
CA PRO A 111 15.67 -34.89 -4.17
C PRO A 111 14.46 -33.95 -4.10
N GLU A 112 14.77 -32.65 -4.19
CA GLU A 112 13.84 -31.51 -4.23
C GLU A 112 12.74 -31.68 -5.27
N ASN A 113 11.51 -31.93 -4.82
CA ASN A 113 10.34 -31.74 -5.66
C ASN A 113 9.57 -30.53 -5.15
N PRO A 114 9.43 -29.46 -5.96
CA PRO A 114 8.66 -28.30 -5.55
C PRO A 114 7.20 -28.70 -5.33
N VAL A 115 6.64 -28.25 -4.21
CA VAL A 115 5.22 -28.42 -3.93
C VAL A 115 4.46 -27.35 -4.69
N LYS A 116 3.77 -27.77 -5.75
CA LYS A 116 2.90 -26.93 -6.56
C LYS A 116 1.44 -27.15 -6.19
N ILE A 117 0.76 -26.05 -5.88
CA ILE A 117 -0.67 -26.01 -5.57
C ILE A 117 -1.33 -24.95 -6.45
N GLU A 118 -2.44 -25.30 -7.08
CA GLU A 118 -3.30 -24.34 -7.75
C GLU A 118 -4.44 -23.96 -6.82
N ILE A 119 -4.63 -22.66 -6.64
CA ILE A 119 -5.66 -22.08 -5.79
C ILE A 119 -6.53 -21.13 -6.61
N THR A 120 -7.80 -21.07 -6.29
CA THR A 120 -8.74 -20.11 -6.88
C THR A 120 -8.48 -18.69 -6.36
N THR A 121 -8.99 -17.68 -7.06
CA THR A 121 -8.95 -16.30 -6.57
C THR A 121 -9.60 -16.15 -5.20
N VAL A 122 -10.69 -16.87 -4.91
CA VAL A 122 -11.34 -16.84 -3.59
C VAL A 122 -10.42 -17.42 -2.50
N GLN A 123 -9.75 -18.55 -2.78
CA GLN A 123 -8.76 -19.12 -1.86
C GLN A 123 -7.55 -18.20 -1.65
N LEU A 124 -7.12 -17.49 -2.70
CA LEU A 124 -6.06 -16.48 -2.57
C LEU A 124 -6.48 -15.32 -1.66
N PHE A 125 -7.71 -14.82 -1.80
CA PHE A 125 -8.23 -13.78 -0.90
C PHE A 125 -8.25 -14.26 0.55
N ASP A 126 -8.72 -15.49 0.79
CA ASP A 126 -8.71 -16.07 2.13
C ASP A 126 -7.27 -16.27 2.66
N LEU A 127 -6.30 -16.57 1.79
CA LEU A 127 -4.89 -16.66 2.18
C LEU A 127 -4.32 -15.30 2.60
N VAL A 128 -4.60 -14.24 1.84
CA VAL A 128 -4.18 -12.87 2.15
C VAL A 128 -4.74 -12.46 3.51
N GLU A 129 -6.04 -12.63 3.71
CA GLU A 129 -6.72 -12.28 4.96
C GLU A 129 -6.19 -13.12 6.15
N ALA A 130 -5.91 -14.41 5.96
CA ALA A 130 -5.33 -15.23 7.02
C ALA A 130 -3.94 -14.73 7.45
N ILE A 131 -3.13 -14.24 6.50
CA ILE A 131 -1.82 -13.65 6.78
C ILE A 131 -1.95 -12.28 7.45
N ASP A 132 -2.91 -11.46 7.04
CA ASP A 132 -3.20 -10.17 7.68
C ASP A 132 -3.65 -10.37 9.13
N GLN A 133 -4.54 -11.35 9.39
CA GLN A 133 -4.94 -11.72 10.75
C GLN A 133 -3.78 -12.26 11.59
N PHE A 134 -2.85 -12.98 10.97
CA PHE A 134 -1.62 -13.42 11.63
C PHE A 134 -0.76 -12.23 12.08
N PHE A 135 -0.48 -11.27 11.20
CA PHE A 135 0.30 -10.07 11.57
C PHE A 135 -0.44 -9.13 12.52
N ALA A 136 -1.78 -9.15 12.54
CA ALA A 136 -2.57 -8.42 13.50
C ALA A 136 -2.54 -9.04 14.92
N ASP A 137 -2.16 -10.32 15.05
CA ASP A 137 -2.03 -11.01 16.33
C ASP A 137 -0.68 -10.73 17.00
N ASN A 138 -0.61 -9.64 17.76
CA ASN A 138 0.56 -9.22 18.53
C ASN A 138 1.08 -10.26 19.56
N ARG A 139 0.38 -11.38 19.76
CA ARG A 139 0.80 -12.49 20.65
C ARG A 139 1.41 -13.66 19.89
N THR A 140 1.54 -13.56 18.58
CA THR A 140 2.06 -14.63 17.72
C THR A 140 3.21 -14.06 16.90
N LEU A 141 4.43 -14.43 17.27
CA LEU A 141 5.68 -13.97 16.65
C LEU A 141 5.80 -12.44 16.60
N PRO A 142 5.80 -11.75 17.76
CA PRO A 142 5.86 -10.29 17.81
C PRO A 142 7.16 -9.71 17.23
N ASP A 143 8.20 -10.54 17.08
CA ASP A 143 9.47 -10.20 16.46
C ASP A 143 9.45 -10.31 14.93
N LEU A 144 8.45 -10.99 14.37
CA LEU A 144 8.28 -11.15 12.93
C LEU A 144 7.50 -9.96 12.36
N THR A 145 8.14 -9.23 11.45
CA THR A 145 7.55 -8.08 10.76
C THR A 145 7.60 -8.25 9.25
N LEU A 146 6.50 -7.93 8.58
CA LEU A 146 6.41 -7.96 7.12
C LEU A 146 7.03 -6.70 6.53
N LYS A 147 8.09 -6.84 5.73
CA LYS A 147 8.72 -5.72 5.03
C LYS A 147 8.00 -5.45 3.70
N ILE A 148 6.88 -4.74 3.77
CA ILE A 148 6.15 -4.31 2.56
C ILE A 148 6.92 -3.17 1.88
N GLN A 149 7.42 -3.39 0.66
CA GLN A 149 7.99 -2.33 -0.17
C GLN A 149 6.98 -1.92 -1.25
N PRO A 150 6.71 -0.62 -1.43
CA PRO A 150 5.77 -0.17 -2.46
C PRO A 150 6.32 -0.48 -3.86
N VAL A 151 5.43 -0.95 -4.74
CA VAL A 151 5.78 -1.26 -6.13
C VAL A 151 6.26 0.00 -6.85
N SER A 152 7.45 -0.05 -7.44
CA SER A 152 8.03 1.12 -8.09
C SER A 152 7.23 1.52 -9.33
N ARG A 153 6.92 2.83 -9.47
CA ARG A 153 6.22 3.38 -10.64
C ARG A 153 6.98 3.17 -11.96
N ARG A 154 8.27 2.81 -11.92
CA ARG A 154 9.10 2.57 -13.11
C ARG A 154 8.69 1.30 -13.87
N TYR A 155 7.98 0.38 -13.22
CA TYR A 155 7.51 -0.87 -13.84
C TYR A 155 6.07 -0.79 -14.36
N ARG A 156 5.42 0.38 -14.25
CA ARG A 156 4.07 0.57 -14.80
C ARG A 156 4.13 0.47 -16.32
N PRO A 157 3.44 -0.50 -16.96
CA PRO A 157 3.32 -0.49 -18.42
C PRO A 157 2.69 0.84 -18.84
N VAL A 158 3.27 1.49 -19.85
CA VAL A 158 2.76 2.76 -20.36
C VAL A 158 1.44 2.46 -21.07
N GLU A 159 0.33 2.53 -20.32
CA GLU A 159 -1.02 2.24 -20.83
C GLU A 159 -1.50 3.23 -21.89
N GLU A 160 -0.94 4.43 -21.94
CA GLU A 160 -1.36 5.48 -22.89
C GLU A 160 -0.27 5.78 -23.90
N SER A 161 -0.65 5.74 -25.19
CA SER A 161 0.19 6.30 -26.26
C SER A 161 0.53 7.76 -25.94
N ALA A 162 1.71 8.22 -26.37
CA ALA A 162 2.13 9.61 -26.14
C ALA A 162 1.09 10.65 -26.57
N ALA A 163 0.22 10.31 -27.53
CA ALA A 163 -0.90 11.12 -27.98
C ALA A 163 -2.03 11.27 -26.94
N GLY A 164 -2.38 10.20 -26.20
CA GLY A 164 -3.40 10.27 -25.14
C GLY A 164 -2.99 11.17 -23.98
N ARG A 165 -1.69 11.15 -23.64
CA ARG A 165 -1.11 11.98 -22.58
C ARG A 165 -1.03 13.47 -22.92
N ALA A 166 -1.12 13.84 -24.21
CA ALA A 166 -1.07 15.22 -24.66
C ALA A 166 -2.44 15.94 -24.58
N VAL A 167 -3.54 15.21 -24.48
CA VAL A 167 -4.91 15.78 -24.45
C VAL A 167 -5.11 16.84 -23.36
N PRO A 168 -4.79 16.60 -22.07
CA PRO A 168 -4.99 17.62 -21.03
C PRO A 168 -4.05 18.82 -21.19
N PHE A 169 -2.84 18.59 -21.71
CA PHE A 169 -1.89 19.66 -22.00
C PHE A 169 -2.40 20.57 -23.13
N LEU A 170 -2.87 19.97 -24.24
CA LEU A 170 -3.44 20.69 -25.37
C LEU A 170 -4.72 21.45 -24.98
N ALA A 171 -5.58 20.84 -24.17
CA ALA A 171 -6.78 21.50 -23.63
C ALA A 171 -6.41 22.71 -22.75
N GLY A 172 -5.41 22.56 -21.89
CA GLY A 172 -4.92 23.66 -21.04
C GLY A 172 -4.33 24.82 -21.84
N VAL A 173 -3.44 24.52 -22.81
CA VAL A 173 -2.83 25.53 -23.68
C VAL A 173 -3.89 26.23 -24.54
N GLY A 174 -4.86 25.49 -25.09
CA GLY A 174 -5.97 26.05 -25.84
C GLY A 174 -6.84 27.00 -25.02
N SER A 175 -7.17 26.61 -23.78
CA SER A 175 -7.94 27.47 -22.87
C SER A 175 -7.18 28.76 -22.50
N LEU A 176 -5.87 28.67 -22.25
CA LEU A 176 -5.06 29.85 -21.94
C LEU A 176 -5.01 30.83 -23.12
N ALA A 177 -4.82 30.32 -24.34
CA ALA A 177 -4.79 31.13 -25.55
C ALA A 177 -6.15 31.82 -25.79
N LEU A 178 -7.26 31.11 -25.57
CA LEU A 178 -8.61 31.67 -25.67
C LEU A 178 -8.83 32.79 -24.64
N CYS A 179 -8.43 32.59 -23.39
CA CYS A 179 -8.53 33.62 -22.36
C CYS A 179 -7.68 34.85 -22.71
N ALA A 180 -6.45 34.66 -23.21
CA ALA A 180 -5.60 35.77 -23.63
C ALA A 180 -6.24 36.61 -24.76
N LEU A 181 -6.86 35.95 -25.74
CA LEU A 181 -7.62 36.63 -26.80
C LEU A 181 -8.81 37.41 -26.24
N LEU A 182 -9.60 36.81 -25.36
CA LEU A 182 -10.74 37.48 -24.73
C LEU A 182 -10.29 38.68 -23.88
N PHE A 183 -9.22 38.55 -23.11
CA PHE A 183 -8.68 39.65 -22.32
C PHE A 183 -8.10 40.77 -23.20
N SER A 184 -7.58 40.47 -24.39
CA SER A 184 -7.10 41.49 -25.33
C SER A 184 -8.22 42.38 -25.90
N LEU A 185 -9.47 41.90 -25.86
CA LEU A 185 -10.66 42.64 -26.30
C LEU A 185 -11.22 43.56 -25.21
N ILE A 186 -10.76 43.44 -23.96
CA ILE A 186 -11.22 44.30 -22.87
C ILE A 186 -10.49 45.65 -22.98
N PRO A 187 -11.22 46.77 -23.13
CA PRO A 187 -10.60 48.08 -23.22
C PRO A 187 -9.87 48.44 -21.92
N VAL A 188 -8.68 49.00 -22.04
CA VAL A 188 -7.89 49.45 -20.89
C VAL A 188 -8.67 50.54 -20.14
N PRO A 189 -8.98 50.35 -18.85
CA PRO A 189 -9.72 51.34 -18.07
C PRO A 189 -8.88 52.60 -17.92
N ARG A 190 -9.49 53.76 -18.18
CA ARG A 190 -8.85 55.06 -17.95
C ARG A 190 -8.87 55.34 -16.45
N ILE A 191 -7.69 55.41 -15.85
CA ILE A 191 -7.52 55.84 -14.46
C ILE A 191 -7.60 57.37 -14.45
N GLU A 192 -8.69 57.91 -13.92
CA GLU A 192 -8.78 59.34 -13.64
C GLU A 192 -7.92 59.68 -12.42
N LYS A 193 -7.07 60.69 -12.55
CA LYS A 193 -6.29 61.19 -11.41
C LYS A 193 -7.27 61.84 -10.42
N PRO A 194 -7.12 61.60 -9.10
CA PRO A 194 -7.91 62.29 -8.10
C PRO A 194 -7.84 63.80 -8.31
N VAL A 195 -9.00 64.46 -8.36
CA VAL A 195 -9.07 65.92 -8.42
C VAL A 195 -8.66 66.46 -7.06
N ASP A 196 -7.57 67.23 -7.03
CA ASP A 196 -7.19 68.00 -5.85
C ASP A 196 -8.31 69.00 -5.54
N LYS A 197 -8.97 68.80 -4.39
CA LYS A 197 -9.98 69.74 -3.90
C LYS A 197 -9.31 71.07 -3.57
N PRO A 198 -9.83 72.21 -4.04
CA PRO A 198 -9.32 73.51 -3.62
C PRO A 198 -9.45 73.62 -2.09
N VAL A 199 -8.34 73.94 -1.43
CA VAL A 199 -8.35 74.36 -0.03
C VAL A 199 -9.21 75.62 0.06
N ALA A 200 -10.29 75.56 0.83
CA ALA A 200 -11.16 76.70 1.07
C ALA A 200 -10.33 77.85 1.68
N ALA A 201 -10.47 79.05 1.11
CA ALA A 201 -9.84 80.26 1.63
C ALA A 201 -10.31 80.52 3.07
N PRO A 202 -9.41 80.95 3.98
CA PRO A 202 -9.79 81.22 5.36
C PRO A 202 -10.80 82.38 5.43
N THR A 203 -11.94 82.11 6.04
CA THR A 203 -12.98 83.09 6.38
C THR A 203 -12.38 84.20 7.27
N PRO A 204 -12.64 85.49 6.98
CA PRO A 204 -12.14 86.58 7.82
C PRO A 204 -12.77 86.51 9.23
N ALA A 205 -11.92 86.71 10.23
CA ALA A 205 -12.30 86.68 11.65
C ALA A 205 -13.26 87.85 12.00
N PRO A 206 -14.24 87.63 12.90
CA PRO A 206 -15.16 88.69 13.31
C PRO A 206 -14.43 89.73 14.16
N THR A 207 -14.64 91.00 13.80
CA THR A 207 -14.12 92.19 14.47
C THR A 207 -14.85 92.38 15.81
N LEU A 208 -14.13 92.29 16.93
CA LEU A 208 -14.65 92.67 18.25
C LEU A 208 -14.62 94.20 18.41
N PRO A 209 -15.70 94.83 18.91
CA PRO A 209 -15.80 96.27 19.01
C PRO A 209 -14.91 96.83 20.14
N ASN A 210 -14.27 97.93 19.78
CA ASN A 210 -13.37 98.76 20.57
C ASN A 210 -14.06 99.30 21.84
N ARG A 211 -13.41 99.18 22.99
CA ARG A 211 -13.76 99.94 24.21
C ARG A 211 -12.51 100.72 24.64
N ALA A 212 -12.60 102.04 24.54
CA ALA A 212 -11.63 103.01 25.01
C ALA A 212 -12.29 103.92 26.07
N PRO A 213 -11.52 104.76 26.77
CA PRO A 213 -10.23 104.52 27.44
C PRO A 213 -10.39 104.20 28.93
#